data_AF-A0A1B6EYA1-F1
#
_entry.id   AF-A0A1B6EYA1-F1
#
_cell.length_a   1.000
_cell.length_b   1.000
_cell.length_c   1.000
_cell.angle_alpha   90.00
_cell.angle_beta   90.00
_cell.angle_gamma   90.00
#
_symmetry.space_group_name_H-M   'P 1'
#
loop_
_entity.id
_entity.type
_entity.pdbx_description
1 polymer ?
#
loop_
_entity_poly.entity_id
_entity_poly.type
_entity_poly.pdbx_seq_one_letter_code
_entity_poly.pdbx_strand_id
1 'polypeptide(L)'
;LGIPKSDIVGMVKPGSAMLFELHQNLTTKEYFVQVLYIDGSSPDLKPASMDIPACSHPCGFNQLVNLTQNFTHITNYTEACQIHDSLSDDLSNSKYLTLYNL
;
A
#
# COMPACT_ATOMS: atom_id res chain seq x y z
N LEU A 1 -11.98 -12.40 -11.47
CA LEU A 1 -11.39 -12.73 -10.15
C LEU A 1 -11.40 -11.43 -9.36
N GLY A 2 -12.18 -11.40 -8.29
CA GLY A 2 -12.69 -10.18 -7.66
C GLY A 2 -11.65 -9.48 -6.80
N ILE A 3 -11.67 -8.15 -6.86
CA ILE A 3 -11.08 -7.26 -5.87
C ILE A 3 -11.53 -7.75 -4.48
N PRO A 4 -10.63 -7.95 -3.50
CA PRO A 4 -11.04 -8.27 -2.14
C PRO A 4 -12.03 -7.23 -1.65
N LYS A 5 -13.20 -7.69 -1.19
CA LYS A 5 -14.25 -6.86 -0.59
C LYS A 5 -13.67 -5.93 0.46
N SER A 6 -14.38 -4.82 0.65
CA SER A 6 -14.24 -3.65 1.54
C SER A 6 -13.79 -3.85 3.00
N ASP A 7 -13.23 -4.98 3.40
CA ASP A 7 -12.66 -5.24 4.72
C ASP A 7 -11.21 -4.71 4.85
N ILE A 8 -10.81 -3.74 4.02
CA ILE A 8 -9.45 -3.15 3.99
C ILE A 8 -9.21 -2.19 5.17
N VAL A 9 -10.17 -2.02 6.08
CA VAL A 9 -9.88 -1.59 7.47
C VAL A 9 -9.81 -2.80 8.42
N GLY A 10 -9.34 -3.94 7.91
CA GLY A 10 -8.95 -5.08 8.72
C GLY A 10 -7.60 -4.79 9.37
N MET A 11 -7.49 -4.99 10.68
CA MET A 11 -6.18 -4.92 11.36
C MET A 11 -5.20 -5.85 10.65
N VAL A 12 -4.14 -5.28 10.08
CA VAL A 12 -2.98 -6.02 9.61
C VAL A 12 -2.43 -6.81 10.79
N LYS A 13 -2.24 -8.11 10.59
CA LYS A 13 -1.91 -9.04 11.66
C LYS A 13 -0.41 -8.94 11.99
N PRO A 14 0.01 -9.04 13.26
CA PRO A 14 1.44 -9.06 13.59
C PRO A 14 2.17 -10.12 12.78
N GLY A 15 3.33 -9.76 12.22
CA GLY A 15 4.08 -10.65 11.32
C GLY A 15 3.66 -10.62 9.85
N SER A 16 2.60 -9.87 9.50
CA SER A 16 2.31 -9.57 8.09
C SER A 16 3.39 -8.66 7.49
N ALA A 17 3.61 -8.79 6.18
CA ALA A 17 4.55 -7.95 5.43
C ALA A 17 4.09 -7.75 3.98
N MET A 18 4.47 -6.62 3.39
CA MET A 18 4.38 -6.39 1.95
C MET A 18 5.79 -6.30 1.38
N LEU A 19 6.11 -7.13 0.40
CA LEU A 19 7.42 -7.21 -0.23
C LEU A 19 7.30 -6.66 -1.65
N PHE A 20 8.23 -5.77 -1.99
CA PHE A 20 8.37 -5.21 -3.33
C PHE A 20 9.69 -5.70 -3.89
N GLU A 21 9.63 -6.54 -4.92
CA GLU A 21 10.81 -7.07 -5.58
C GLU A 21 10.98 -6.41 -6.94
N LEU A 22 12.11 -5.74 -7.15
CA LEU A 22 12.48 -5.15 -8.44
C LEU A 22 13.27 -6.18 -9.25
N HIS A 23 12.73 -6.54 -10.40
CA HIS A 23 13.31 -7.50 -11.33
C HIS A 23 13.66 -6.83 -12.65
N GLN A 24 14.58 -7.42 -13.40
CA GLN A 24 14.92 -7.00 -14.76
C GLN A 24 14.81 -8.19 -15.72
N ASN A 25 14.07 -8.02 -16.81
CA ASN A 25 14.05 -8.99 -17.89
C ASN A 25 15.42 -9.02 -18.59
N LEU A 26 16.10 -10.15 -18.61
CA LEU A 26 17.45 -10.25 -19.18
C LEU A 26 17.51 -10.02 -20.70
N THR A 27 16.40 -10.25 -21.40
CA THR A 27 16.28 -10.09 -22.86
C THR A 27 15.87 -8.67 -23.23
N THR A 28 14.74 -8.18 -22.70
CA THR A 28 14.24 -6.84 -23.05
C THR A 28 14.91 -5.72 -22.26
N LYS A 29 15.63 -6.04 -21.19
CA LYS A 29 16.22 -5.11 -20.20
C LYS A 29 15.20 -4.27 -19.44
N GLU A 30 13.91 -4.55 -19.60
CA GLU A 30 12.84 -3.85 -18.92
C GLU A 30 12.76 -4.24 -17.44
N TYR A 31 12.45 -3.26 -16.61
CA TYR A 31 12.26 -3.45 -15.17
C TYR A 31 10.79 -3.63 -14.83
N PHE A 32 10.52 -4.59 -13.94
CA PHE A 32 9.18 -4.86 -13.42
C PHE A 32 9.23 -5.12 -11.92
N VAL A 33 8.11 -4.88 -11.26
CA VAL A 33 7.93 -5.05 -9.82
C VAL A 33 6.96 -6.19 -9.58
N GLN A 34 7.38 -7.14 -8.75
CA GLN A 34 6.51 -8.15 -8.18
C GLN A 34 6.15 -7.72 -6.76
N VAL A 35 4.86 -7.71 -6.45
CA VAL A 35 4.36 -7.41 -5.11
C VAL A 35 3.88 -8.70 -4.47
N LEU A 36 4.40 -8.98 -3.28
CA LEU A 36 4.00 -10.13 -2.47
C LEU A 36 3.45 -9.66 -1.13
N TYR A 37 2.46 -10.37 -0.62
CA TYR A 37 1.93 -10.16 0.72
C TYR A 37 2.10 -11.42 1.56
N ILE A 38 2.65 -11.25 2.76
CA ILE A 38 2.68 -12.28 3.80
C ILE A 38 1.55 -11.95 4.77
N ASP A 39 0.63 -12.89 4.95
CA ASP A 39 -0.37 -12.82 6.01
C ASP A 39 0.22 -13.38 7.31
N GLY A 40 0.38 -12.52 8.32
CA GLY A 40 0.85 -12.90 9.65
C GLY A 40 -0.10 -13.84 10.41
N SER A 41 -1.34 -14.01 9.95
CA SER A 41 -2.24 -15.06 10.44
C SER A 41 -2.07 -16.40 9.73
N SER A 42 -1.35 -16.45 8.61
CA SER A 42 -1.11 -17.72 7.91
C SER A 42 -0.13 -18.60 8.71
N PRO A 43 -0.45 -19.89 8.94
CA PRO A 43 0.43 -20.79 9.67
C PRO A 43 1.76 -21.06 8.94
N ASP A 44 1.83 -20.87 7.63
CA ASP A 44 3.03 -21.11 6.83
C ASP A 44 3.78 -19.85 6.42
N LEU A 45 3.22 -18.65 6.71
CA LEU A 45 3.76 -17.33 6.35
C LEU A 45 4.23 -17.23 4.88
N LYS A 46 3.62 -18.00 3.97
CA LYS A 46 4.04 -17.98 2.58
C LYS A 46 3.65 -16.66 1.90
N PRO A 47 4.57 -16.03 1.16
CA PRO A 47 4.24 -14.88 0.34
C PRO A 47 3.23 -15.26 -0.76
N ALA A 48 2.15 -14.51 -0.86
CA ALA A 48 1.18 -14.60 -1.95
C ALA A 48 1.36 -13.43 -2.91
N SER A 49 1.25 -13.68 -4.22
CA SER A 49 1.29 -12.59 -5.21
C SER A 49 0.08 -11.69 -5.07
N MET A 50 0.33 -10.38 -5.12
CA MET A 50 -0.69 -9.36 -5.07
C MET A 50 -0.71 -8.55 -6.37
N ASP A 51 -1.90 -8.38 -6.93
CA ASP A 51 -2.08 -7.56 -8.12
C ASP A 51 -2.22 -6.09 -7.73
N ILE A 52 -1.48 -5.23 -8.43
CA ILE A 52 -1.63 -3.78 -8.33
C ILE A 52 -2.76 -3.37 -9.27
N PRO A 53 -3.85 -2.75 -8.75
CA PRO A 53 -4.94 -2.26 -9.58
C PRO A 53 -4.43 -1.32 -10.68
N ALA A 54 -5.01 -1.43 -11.88
CA ALA A 54 -4.60 -0.66 -13.06
C ALA A 54 -3.14 -0.87 -13.52
N CYS A 55 -2.47 -1.93 -13.05
CA CYS A 55 -1.20 -2.39 -13.58
C CYS A 55 -1.32 -3.78 -14.24
N SER A 56 -0.51 -4.04 -15.25
CA SER A 56 -0.34 -5.40 -15.80
C SER A 56 0.43 -6.29 -14.82
N HIS A 57 0.31 -7.62 -14.94
CA HIS A 57 1.10 -8.57 -14.12
C HIS A 57 2.14 -9.27 -15.01
N PRO A 58 3.45 -9.13 -14.72
CA PRO A 58 4.06 -8.33 -13.66
C PRO A 58 3.98 -6.82 -13.94
N CYS A 59 3.99 -6.00 -12.88
CA CYS A 59 3.79 -4.56 -13.01
C CYS A 59 5.05 -3.87 -13.50
N GLY A 60 4.99 -3.17 -14.64
CA GLY A 60 6.15 -2.43 -15.14
C GLY A 60 6.60 -1.34 -14.16
N PHE A 61 7.91 -1.17 -13.94
CA PHE A 61 8.42 -0.22 -12.95
C PHE A 61 7.93 1.21 -13.19
N ASN A 62 7.99 1.69 -14.44
CA ASN A 62 7.48 3.03 -14.79
C ASN A 62 5.96 3.15 -14.64
N GLN A 63 5.21 2.07 -14.85
CA GLN A 63 3.76 2.06 -14.60
C GLN A 63 3.48 2.23 -13.11
N LEU A 64 4.21 1.51 -12.25
CA LEU A 64 4.10 1.66 -10.80
C LEU A 64 4.40 3.10 -10.36
N VAL A 65 5.52 3.68 -10.82
CA VAL A 65 5.90 5.07 -10.49
C VAL A 65 4.77 6.05 -10.88
N ASN A 66 4.21 5.90 -12.08
CA ASN A 66 3.13 6.75 -12.56
C ASN A 66 1.84 6.58 -11.74
N LEU A 67 1.51 5.35 -11.31
CA LEU A 67 0.36 5.08 -10.45
C LEU A 67 0.53 5.71 -9.07
N THR A 68 1.76 5.72 -8.55
CA THR A 68 2.04 6.23 -7.19
C THR A 68 2.39 7.72 -7.15
N GLN A 69 2.58 8.39 -8.29
CA GLN A 69 3.11 9.76 -8.38
C GLN A 69 2.40 10.78 -7.47
N ASN A 70 1.06 10.69 -7.37
CA ASN A 70 0.24 11.61 -6.58
C ASN A 70 0.45 11.45 -5.07
N PHE A 71 0.94 10.30 -4.64
CA PHE A 71 1.22 10.00 -3.23
C PHE A 71 2.69 10.20 -2.87
N THR A 72 3.58 10.24 -3.87
CA THR A 72 5.03 10.40 -3.66
C THR A 72 5.51 11.84 -3.84
N HIS A 73 4.72 12.71 -4.47
CA HIS A 73 5.05 14.13 -4.64
C HIS A 73 4.69 14.98 -3.42
N ILE A 74 5.13 14.55 -2.24
CA ILE A 74 5.01 15.33 -1.01
C ILE A 74 6.31 16.13 -0.84
N THR A 75 6.28 17.40 -1.24
CA THR A 75 7.45 18.29 -1.14
C THR A 75 7.66 18.81 0.28
N ASN A 76 6.60 18.90 1.07
CA ASN A 76 6.62 19.33 2.46
C ASN A 76 5.70 18.43 3.30
N TYR A 77 6.29 17.43 3.95
CA TYR A 77 5.54 16.47 4.79
C TYR A 77 4.79 17.17 5.92
N THR A 78 5.42 18.15 6.56
CA THR A 78 4.84 18.89 7.68
C THR A 78 3.55 19.60 7.27
N GLU A 79 3.55 20.25 6.10
CA GLU A 79 2.36 20.91 5.53
C GLU A 79 1.30 19.90 5.09
N ALA A 80 1.70 18.82 4.41
CA ALA A 80 0.78 17.76 3.99
C ALA A 80 0.06 17.07 5.17
N CYS A 81 0.68 17.07 6.36
CA CYS A 81 0.10 16.56 7.59
C CYS A 81 -0.70 17.59 8.39
N GLN A 82 -0.80 18.85 7.96
CA GLN A 82 -1.66 19.83 8.63
C GLN A 82 -3.12 19.45 8.36
N ILE A 83 -3.83 19.07 9.42
CA ILE A 83 -5.27 18.89 9.38
C ILE A 83 -5.86 20.28 9.21
N HIS A 84 -6.28 20.63 7.99
CA HIS A 84 -7.10 21.80 7.77
C HIS A 84 -8.46 21.58 8.45
N ASP A 85 -8.96 22.56 9.20
CA ASP A 85 -10.16 22.45 10.05
C ASP A 85 -11.40 21.89 9.34
N SER A 86 -11.46 21.93 8.00
CA SER A 86 -12.52 21.29 7.21
C SER A 86 -12.53 19.75 7.22
N LEU A 87 -11.46 19.10 7.71
CA LEU A 87 -11.37 17.65 7.94
C LEU A 87 -11.57 17.27 9.42
N SER A 88 -11.68 18.27 10.31
CA SER A 88 -11.90 18.04 11.75
C SER A 88 -13.30 17.48 12.04
N ASP A 89 -14.30 17.85 11.23
CA ASP A 89 -15.67 17.33 11.33
C ASP A 89 -15.76 15.85 10.90
N ASP A 90 -14.92 15.39 9.95
CA ASP A 90 -14.89 14.01 9.50
C ASP A 90 -14.09 13.09 10.44
N LEU A 91 -13.01 13.59 11.05
CA LEU A 91 -12.19 12.83 12.02
C LEU A 91 -12.85 12.72 13.40
N SER A 92 -13.74 13.66 13.75
CA SER A 92 -14.59 13.61 14.95
C SER A 92 -15.51 12.37 14.99
N ASN A 93 -15.94 11.87 13.82
CA ASN A 93 -16.78 10.67 13.71
C ASN A 93 -15.97 9.35 13.60
N SER A 94 -14.64 9.43 13.50
CA SER A 94 -13.77 8.26 13.43
C SER A 94 -13.23 7.93 14.83
N LYS A 95 -13.71 6.81 15.41
CA LYS A 95 -13.38 6.30 16.77
C LYS A 95 -11.90 5.91 16.99
N TYR A 96 -10.96 6.47 16.25
CA TYR A 96 -9.54 6.08 16.26
C TYR A 96 -8.62 7.03 17.05
N LEU A 97 -9.13 8.11 17.66
CA LEU A 97 -8.30 9.10 18.37
C LEU A 97 -8.15 8.91 19.88
N THR A 98 -8.66 7.83 20.48
CA THR A 98 -8.27 7.46 21.85
C THR A 98 -7.25 6.33 21.79
N LEU A 99 -5.95 6.67 21.73
CA LEU A 99 -4.84 5.88 22.31
C LEU A 99 -3.45 6.49 22.02
N TYR A 100 -3.26 7.79 22.22
CA TYR A 100 -1.91 8.34 22.47
C TYR A 100 -1.98 9.39 23.57
N ASN A 101 -2.03 8.90 24.80
CA ASN A 101 -1.58 9.62 26.00
C ASN A 101 -0.99 8.56 26.94
N LEU A 102 0.34 8.41 26.87
CA LEU A 102 1.16 7.90 27.96
C LEU A 102 2.17 9.00 28.31
#